data_AF-A0A3G6MMH9-F1
#
_entry.id   AF-A0A3G6MMH9-F1
#
_cell.length_a   1.000
_cell.length_b   1.000
_cell.length_c   1.000
_cell.angle_alpha   90.00
_cell.angle_beta   90.00
_cell.angle_gamma   90.00
#
_symmetry.space_group_name_H-M   'P 1'
#
loop_
_entity.id
_entity.type
_entity.pdbx_description
1 polymer ?
#
loop_
_entity_poly.entity_id
_entity_poly.type
_entity_poly.pdbx_seq_one_letter_code
_entity_poly.pdbx_strand_id
1 'polypeptide(L)'
;MKIGIITYKKFAERVLLDCTFIIDDLFNIMLSDSDYVKFQIVDEKENLLLSTHYPDTQVKAEYIQVLRVKREVEILGTTYDAYKTPSLVHRTKVTWKTAHGSFKTRKEAQKYADRMNLKARLSIEKFIVQNQG
;
A
#
# COMPACT_ATOMS: atom_id res chain seq x y z
N MET A 1 -17.94 0.77 19.57
CA MET A 1 -17.18 1.73 18.75
C MET A 1 -15.84 1.11 18.37
N LYS A 2 -15.42 1.25 17.11
CA LYS A 2 -14.13 0.72 16.62
C LYS A 2 -13.17 1.88 16.43
N ILE A 3 -11.90 1.65 16.76
CA ILE A 3 -10.87 2.70 16.72
C ILE A 3 -9.79 2.28 15.74
N GLY A 4 -9.45 3.17 14.80
CA GLY A 4 -8.27 3.05 13.97
C GLY A 4 -7.06 3.62 14.69
N ILE A 5 -5.90 2.98 14.53
CA ILE A 5 -4.63 3.45 15.08
C ILE A 5 -3.64 3.54 13.92
N ILE A 6 -3.23 4.75 13.57
CA ILE A 6 -2.17 5.00 12.59
C ILE A 6 -0.88 5.18 13.37
N THR A 7 0.07 4.26 13.17
CA THR A 7 1.38 4.30 13.81
C THR A 7 2.40 4.89 12.86
N TYR A 8 3.06 5.94 13.32
CA TYR A 8 4.23 6.55 12.69
C TYR A 8 5.50 6.20 13.48
N LYS A 9 6.67 6.50 12.95
CA LYS A 9 7.95 6.22 13.63
C LYS A 9 8.07 6.85 15.02
N LYS A 10 7.46 8.03 15.23
CA LYS A 10 7.62 8.84 16.45
C LYS A 10 6.38 8.86 17.36
N PHE A 11 5.20 8.59 16.81
CA PHE A 11 3.94 8.70 17.54
C PHE A 11 2.88 7.80 16.92
N ALA A 12 1.78 7.60 17.64
CA ALA A 12 0.59 6.92 17.13
C ALA A 12 -0.63 7.82 17.29
N GLU A 13 -1.49 7.82 16.28
CA GLU A 13 -2.70 8.62 16.22
C GLU A 13 -3.92 7.70 16.26
N ARG A 14 -4.87 8.00 17.15
CA ARG A 14 -6.15 7.29 17.24
C ARG A 14 -7.18 8.05 16.41
N VAL A 15 -7.82 7.35 15.49
CA VAL A 15 -8.84 7.89 14.58
C VAL A 15 -10.16 7.16 14.79
N LEU A 16 -11.26 7.90 14.78
CA LEU A 16 -12.59 7.32 14.84
C LEU A 16 -12.96 6.73 13.48
N LEU A 17 -13.54 5.54 13.48
CA LEU A 17 -14.03 4.86 12.28
C LEU A 17 -15.53 5.13 12.11
N ASP A 18 -15.90 6.38 11.88
CA ASP A 18 -17.27 6.83 11.60
C ASP A 18 -17.39 7.36 10.16
N CYS A 19 -18.55 7.94 9.83
CA CYS A 19 -18.81 8.47 8.49
C CYS A 19 -17.88 9.59 8.02
N THR A 20 -17.09 10.19 8.92
CA THR A 20 -16.07 11.20 8.57
C THR A 20 -14.73 10.58 8.19
N PHE A 21 -14.55 9.27 8.38
CA PHE A 21 -13.31 8.57 8.07
C PHE A 21 -13.12 8.37 6.56
N ILE A 22 -12.06 8.98 6.01
CA ILE A 22 -11.74 8.92 4.57
C ILE A 22 -10.65 7.87 4.32
N ILE A 23 -11.04 6.71 3.76
CA ILE A 23 -10.10 5.62 3.45
C ILE A 23 -9.04 6.03 2.42
N ASP A 24 -9.40 6.89 1.48
CA ASP A 24 -8.48 7.32 0.43
C ASP A 24 -7.31 8.13 1.02
N ASP A 25 -7.55 8.92 2.06
CA ASP A 25 -6.51 9.64 2.81
C ASP A 25 -5.61 8.68 3.57
N LEU A 26 -6.19 7.66 4.21
CA LEU A 26 -5.43 6.57 4.83
C LEU A 26 -4.53 5.87 3.81
N PHE A 27 -5.02 5.56 2.62
CA PHE A 27 -4.23 4.94 1.56
C PHE A 27 -3.11 5.86 1.07
N ASN A 28 -3.37 7.16 0.96
CA ASN A 28 -2.34 8.14 0.62
C ASN A 28 -1.22 8.16 1.66
N ILE A 29 -1.55 8.14 2.96
CA ILE A 29 -0.57 8.03 4.06
C ILE A 29 0.24 6.75 3.91
N MET A 30 -0.41 5.59 3.79
CA MET A 30 0.26 4.29 3.67
C MET A 30 1.23 4.20 2.49
N LEU A 31 0.93 4.86 1.38
CA LEU A 31 1.69 4.75 0.14
C LEU A 31 2.77 5.83 -0.05
N SER A 32 2.63 6.95 0.64
CA SER A 32 3.42 8.17 0.37
C SER A 32 4.17 8.69 1.58
N ASP A 33 3.69 8.44 2.80
CA ASP A 33 4.34 8.90 4.02
C ASP A 33 5.51 7.97 4.38
N SER A 34 6.72 8.52 4.47
CA SER A 34 7.92 7.77 4.82
C SER A 34 8.01 7.39 6.30
N ASP A 35 7.25 8.07 7.15
CA ASP A 35 7.20 7.85 8.59
C ASP A 35 6.06 6.92 9.00
N TYR A 36 5.16 6.56 8.08
CA TYR A 36 4.16 5.52 8.28
C TYR A 36 4.82 4.17 8.60
N VAL A 37 4.29 3.49 9.61
CA VAL A 37 4.76 2.16 10.05
C VAL A 37 3.67 1.12 9.88
N LYS A 38 2.49 1.34 10.47
CA LYS A 38 1.37 0.41 10.38
C LYS A 38 0.04 1.09 10.70
N PHE A 39 -1.04 0.43 10.31
CA PHE A 39 -2.41 0.78 10.65
C PHE A 39 -3.07 -0.43 11.29
N GLN A 40 -3.82 -0.19 12.36
CA GLN A 40 -4.53 -1.22 13.09
C GLN A 40 -5.97 -0.77 13.37
N ILE A 41 -6.90 -1.71 13.45
CA ILE A 41 -8.25 -1.47 13.94
C ILE A 41 -8.46 -2.35 15.17
N VAL A 42 -8.92 -1.73 16.25
CA VAL A 42 -9.21 -2.40 17.52
C VAL A 42 -10.68 -2.21 17.92
N ASP A 43 -11.20 -3.16 18.69
CA ASP A 43 -12.50 -3.02 19.36
C ASP A 43 -12.38 -2.23 20.68
N GLU A 44 -13.51 -2.06 21.38
CA GLU A 44 -13.57 -1.35 22.68
C GLU A 44 -12.75 -2.01 23.80
N LYS A 45 -12.43 -3.29 23.64
CA LYS A 45 -11.64 -4.09 24.58
C LYS A 45 -10.18 -4.19 24.16
N GLU A 46 -9.77 -3.38 23.18
CA GLU A 46 -8.44 -3.37 22.56
C GLU A 46 -8.07 -4.69 21.85
N ASN A 47 -9.05 -5.52 21.49
CA ASN A 47 -8.79 -6.68 20.65
C ASN A 47 -8.49 -6.22 19.22
N LEU A 48 -7.40 -6.73 18.65
CA LEU A 48 -7.00 -6.42 17.29
C LEU A 48 -7.91 -7.13 16.27
N LEU A 49 -8.56 -6.35 15.42
CA LEU A 49 -9.47 -6.84 14.39
C LEU A 49 -8.80 -6.88 13.01
N LEU A 50 -7.99 -5.87 12.70
CA LEU A 50 -7.33 -5.72 11.41
C LEU A 50 -5.97 -5.04 11.58
N SER A 51 -4.98 -5.45 10.79
CA SER A 51 -3.65 -4.82 10.77
C SER A 51 -3.05 -4.81 9.36
N THR A 52 -2.25 -3.79 9.05
CA THR A 52 -1.36 -3.79 7.88
C THR A 52 0.02 -4.39 8.17
N HIS A 53 0.28 -4.82 9.42
CA HIS A 53 1.54 -5.42 9.82
C HIS A 53 1.38 -6.94 9.96
N TYR A 54 2.08 -7.69 9.09
CA TYR A 54 1.90 -9.14 8.97
C TYR A 54 2.14 -9.91 10.28
N PRO A 55 3.15 -9.60 11.12
CA PRO A 55 3.32 -10.27 12.41
C PRO A 55 2.10 -10.23 13.34
N ASP A 56 1.24 -9.22 13.22
CA ASP A 56 0.06 -9.07 14.07
C ASP A 56 -1.05 -10.11 13.74
N THR A 57 -0.94 -10.82 12.61
CA THR A 57 -1.90 -11.86 12.19
C THR A 57 -1.91 -13.12 13.05
N GLN A 58 -0.87 -13.32 13.85
CA GLN A 58 -0.79 -14.43 14.80
C GLN A 58 -1.91 -14.37 15.86
N VAL A 59 -2.57 -13.21 16.01
CA VAL A 59 -3.65 -12.93 16.97
C VAL A 59 -5.05 -13.01 16.33
N LYS A 60 -5.21 -13.72 15.21
CA LYS A 60 -6.48 -13.83 14.43
C LYS A 60 -6.99 -12.53 13.80
N ALA A 61 -6.18 -11.48 13.75
CA ALA A 61 -6.53 -10.24 13.08
C ALA A 61 -6.45 -10.38 11.55
N GLU A 62 -7.36 -9.72 10.84
CA GLU A 62 -7.35 -9.67 9.38
C GLU A 62 -6.14 -8.86 8.89
N TYR A 63 -5.34 -9.45 7.98
CA TYR A 63 -4.27 -8.72 7.32
C TYR A 63 -4.75 -8.04 6.06
N ILE A 64 -4.47 -6.76 5.95
CA ILE A 64 -4.64 -6.00 4.72
C ILE A 64 -3.31 -5.44 4.25
N GLN A 65 -3.20 -5.21 2.94
CA GLN A 65 -2.03 -4.55 2.39
C GLN A 65 -2.46 -3.65 1.24
N VAL A 66 -1.91 -2.45 1.22
CA VAL A 66 -2.06 -1.50 0.12
C VAL A 66 -0.81 -1.58 -0.75
N LEU A 67 -1.01 -1.81 -2.04
CA LEU A 67 0.05 -2.03 -3.01
C LEU A 67 0.30 -0.79 -3.85
N ARG A 68 1.60 -0.50 -4.04
CA ARG A 68 2.11 0.50 -4.99
C ARG A 68 2.78 -0.20 -6.16
N VAL A 69 2.52 0.29 -7.35
CA VAL A 69 3.24 -0.11 -8.56
C VAL A 69 4.54 0.68 -8.65
N LYS A 70 5.67 -0.01 -8.75
CA LYS A 70 7.01 0.57 -8.95
C LYS A 70 7.54 0.19 -10.32
N ARG A 71 8.11 1.16 -11.02
CA ARG A 71 8.87 0.93 -12.26
C ARG A 71 10.30 0.58 -11.87
N GLU A 72 10.79 -0.54 -12.37
CA GLU A 72 12.17 -0.95 -12.23
C GLU A 72 12.80 -0.98 -13.62
N VAL A 73 14.00 -0.43 -13.73
CA VAL A 73 14.74 -0.37 -14.98
C VAL A 73 16.09 -1.04 -14.73
N GLU A 74 16.32 -2.13 -15.44
CA GLU A 74 17.56 -2.89 -15.41
C GLU A 74 18.37 -2.54 -16.67
N ILE A 75 19.64 -2.14 -16.49
CA ILE A 75 20.56 -1.92 -17.62
C ILE A 75 21.16 -3.28 -17.99
N LEU A 76 20.76 -3.80 -19.16
CA LEU A 76 21.25 -5.08 -19.68
C LEU A 76 22.60 -4.95 -20.38
N GLY A 77 22.96 -3.74 -20.82
CA GLY A 77 24.21 -3.47 -21.48
C GLY A 77 24.26 -2.06 -22.04
N THR A 78 25.44 -1.64 -22.46
CA THR A 78 25.68 -0.30 -23.01
C THR A 78 26.40 -0.46 -24.33
N THR A 79 25.88 0.18 -25.37
CA THR A 79 26.57 0.31 -26.65
C THR A 79 27.20 1.70 -26.70
N TYR A 80 28.49 1.75 -27.04
CA TYR A 80 29.23 2.98 -27.28
C TYR A 80 29.48 3.16 -28.78
N ASP A 81 29.21 4.35 -29.29
CA ASP A 81 29.48 4.77 -30.66
C ASP A 81 29.90 6.25 -30.67
N ALA A 82 31.20 6.50 -30.86
CA ALA A 82 31.80 7.83 -30.83
C ALA A 82 31.25 8.78 -31.91
N TYR A 83 30.61 8.24 -32.95
CA TYR A 83 30.09 9.00 -34.08
C TYR A 83 28.58 9.32 -33.95
N LYS A 84 27.93 8.91 -32.86
CA LYS A 84 26.51 9.20 -32.57
C LYS A 84 26.35 10.13 -31.37
N THR A 85 25.25 10.88 -31.35
CA THR A 85 24.83 11.69 -30.18
C THR A 85 23.41 11.27 -29.76
N PRO A 86 23.20 10.74 -28.53
CA PRO A 86 24.22 10.43 -27.54
C PRO A 86 25.12 9.26 -27.97
N SER A 87 26.40 9.34 -27.64
CA SER A 87 27.41 8.31 -27.97
C SER A 87 27.29 7.05 -27.12
N LEU A 88 26.46 7.09 -26.07
CA LEU A 88 26.16 5.99 -25.18
C LEU A 88 24.66 5.68 -25.27
N VAL A 89 24.33 4.44 -25.64
CA VAL A 89 22.96 3.93 -25.66
C VAL A 89 22.86 2.75 -24.71
N HIS A 90 22.05 2.88 -23.67
CA HIS A 90 21.76 1.78 -22.76
C HIS A 90 20.66 0.88 -23.33
N ARG A 91 20.92 -0.43 -23.35
CA ARG A 91 19.89 -1.44 -23.53
C ARG A 91 19.25 -1.68 -22.18
N THR A 92 18.01 -1.24 -22.01
CA THR A 92 17.28 -1.36 -20.73
C THR A 92 16.13 -2.35 -20.82
N LYS A 93 15.93 -3.12 -19.76
CA LYS A 93 14.71 -3.89 -19.53
C LYS A 93 13.86 -3.17 -18.50
N VAL A 94 12.59 -2.96 -18.80
CA VAL A 94 11.65 -2.34 -17.88
C VAL A 94 10.73 -3.41 -17.31
N THR A 95 10.66 -3.50 -15.99
CA THR A 95 9.75 -4.37 -15.24
C THR A 95 8.88 -3.52 -14.32
N TRP A 96 7.62 -3.90 -14.15
CA TRP A 96 6.70 -3.25 -13.23
C TRP A 96 6.48 -4.17 -12.03
N LYS A 97 6.87 -3.72 -10.85
CA LYS A 97 6.81 -4.53 -9.62
C LYS A 97 5.73 -4.04 -8.67
N THR A 98 5.10 -4.97 -7.97
CA THR A 98 4.35 -4.74 -6.73
C THR A 98 5.05 -5.51 -5.61
N ALA A 99 4.58 -5.40 -4.36
CA ALA A 99 5.16 -6.17 -3.25
C ALA A 99 5.11 -7.69 -3.47
N HIS A 100 4.21 -8.19 -4.32
CA HIS A 100 3.93 -9.63 -4.51
C HIS A 100 4.16 -10.14 -5.94
N GLY A 101 4.61 -9.31 -6.86
CA GLY A 101 4.67 -9.72 -8.26
C GLY A 101 5.50 -8.81 -9.15
N SER A 102 5.96 -9.40 -10.26
CA SER A 102 6.63 -8.70 -11.35
C SER A 102 5.81 -8.86 -12.62
N PHE A 103 5.57 -7.76 -13.31
CA PHE A 103 4.71 -7.67 -14.49
C PHE A 103 5.49 -7.07 -15.65
N LYS A 104 5.15 -7.50 -16.87
CA LYS A 104 5.76 -6.97 -18.10
C LYS A 104 5.24 -5.58 -18.42
N THR A 105 3.96 -5.32 -18.14
CA THR A 105 3.31 -4.05 -18.47
C THR A 105 2.82 -3.31 -17.23
N ARG A 106 2.78 -1.98 -17.32
CA ARG A 106 2.20 -1.11 -16.27
C ARG A 106 0.74 -1.46 -16.01
N LYS A 107 -0.02 -1.72 -17.09
CA LYS A 107 -1.47 -1.98 -17.03
C LYS A 107 -1.79 -3.23 -16.20
N GLU A 108 -1.02 -4.30 -16.39
CA GLU A 108 -1.19 -5.54 -15.60
C GLU A 108 -0.86 -5.32 -14.13
N ALA A 109 0.26 -4.66 -13.84
CA ALA A 109 0.65 -4.33 -12.47
C ALA A 109 -0.41 -3.46 -11.77
N GLN A 110 -0.93 -2.46 -12.48
CA GLN A 110 -1.97 -1.57 -11.95
C GLN A 110 -3.26 -2.33 -11.69
N LYS A 111 -3.75 -3.14 -12.65
CA LYS A 111 -4.96 -3.96 -12.46
C LYS A 111 -4.83 -4.93 -11.27
N TYR A 112 -3.63 -5.42 -11.00
CA TYR A 112 -3.36 -6.24 -9.84
C TYR A 112 -3.41 -5.41 -8.54
N ALA A 113 -2.70 -4.28 -8.49
CA ALA A 113 -2.69 -3.39 -7.34
C ALA A 113 -4.10 -2.87 -7.00
N ASP A 114 -4.87 -2.42 -7.99
CA ASP A 114 -6.24 -1.91 -7.81
C ASP A 114 -7.15 -2.97 -7.18
N ARG A 115 -7.03 -4.23 -7.62
CA ARG A 115 -7.82 -5.34 -7.06
C ARG A 115 -7.48 -5.62 -5.61
N MET A 116 -6.19 -5.55 -5.25
CA MET A 116 -5.75 -5.77 -3.88
C MET A 116 -6.14 -4.60 -2.97
N ASN A 117 -6.00 -3.37 -3.46
CA ASN A 117 -6.39 -2.15 -2.75
C ASN A 117 -7.91 -2.09 -2.56
N LEU A 118 -8.70 -2.53 -3.55
CA LEU A 118 -10.16 -2.65 -3.43
C LEU A 118 -10.55 -3.64 -2.32
N LYS A 119 -9.88 -4.80 -2.23
CA LYS A 119 -10.11 -5.75 -1.14
C LYS A 119 -9.78 -5.14 0.22
N ALA A 120 -8.64 -4.46 0.35
CA ALA A 120 -8.26 -3.77 1.58
C ALA A 120 -9.30 -2.70 1.97
N ARG A 121 -9.80 -1.94 0.99
CA ARG A 121 -10.86 -0.93 1.19
C ARG A 121 -12.13 -1.56 1.74
N LEU A 122 -12.63 -2.60 1.08
CA LEU A 122 -13.83 -3.33 1.52
C LEU A 122 -13.66 -3.93 2.93
N SER A 123 -12.46 -4.38 3.28
CA SER A 123 -12.19 -4.88 4.64
C SER A 123 -12.27 -3.76 5.68
N ILE A 124 -11.72 -2.57 5.40
CA ILE A 124 -11.83 -1.40 6.29
C ILE A 124 -13.28 -0.89 6.38
N GLU A 125 -14.00 -0.83 5.26
CA GLU A 125 -15.39 -0.32 5.20
C GLU A 125 -16.34 -1.09 6.14
N LYS A 126 -16.14 -2.40 6.35
CA LYS A 126 -16.91 -3.20 7.32
C LYS A 126 -16.81 -2.70 8.76
N PHE A 127 -15.80 -1.92 9.07
CA PHE A 127 -15.54 -1.39 10.41
C PHE A 127 -16.00 0.06 10.58
N ILE A 128 -16.34 0.75 9.50
CA ILE A 128 -16.86 2.12 9.55
C ILE A 128 -18.32 2.09 10.00
N VAL A 129 -18.62 2.80 11.08
CA VAL A 129 -19.99 2.97 11.56
C VAL A 129 -20.73 3.88 10.58
N GLN A 130 -21.64 3.30 9.78
CA GLN A 130 -22.63 4.07 9.07
C GLN A 130 -23.71 4.45 10.08
N ASN A 131 -23.77 5.73 10.47
CA ASN A 131 -24.92 6.24 11.21
C ASN A 131 -26.15 6.07 10.30
N GLN A 132 -26.94 5.03 10.55
CA GLN A 132 -28.33 4.98 10.10
C GLN A 132 -29.07 6.00 10.93
N GLY A 133 -29.44 7.12 10.30
CA GLY A 133 -30.36 8.10 10.86
C GLY A 133 -31.77 7.55 11.01
#